data_AF-A0A3B0RR75-F1
#
_entry.id   AF-A0A3B0RR75-F1
#
_cell.length_a   1.000
_cell.length_b   1.000
_cell.length_c   1.000
_cell.angle_alpha   90.00
_cell.angle_beta   90.00
_cell.angle_gamma   90.00
#
_symmetry.space_group_name_H-M   'P 1'
#
loop_
_entity.id
_entity.type
_entity.pdbx_description
1 polymer ?
#
loop_
_entity_poly.entity_id
_entity_poly.type
_entity_poly.pdbx_seq_one_letter_code
_entity_poly.pdbx_strand_id
1 'polypeptide(L)' 'GYDPQLGARPLRRAIQRLLEDPLSEKVLFKEFSAGSTILVTVDPDDPEGLAFDPIETPDKPLVDFAENQ' A
#
# COMPACT_ATOMS: atom_id res chain seq x y z
N GLY A 1 -0.86 -7.20 13.04
CA GLY A 1 -1.54 -7.11 14.35
C GLY A 1 -3.00 -6.77 14.16
N TYR A 2 -3.88 -7.75 14.29
CA TYR A 2 -5.34 -7.59 14.22
C TYR A 2 -5.90 -7.96 15.58
N ASP A 3 -6.42 -6.95 16.30
CA ASP A 3 -7.23 -7.16 17.50
C ASP A 3 -8.65 -6.61 17.20
N PRO A 4 -9.67 -7.48 17.09
CA PRO A 4 -11.05 -7.08 16.79
C PRO A 4 -11.64 -6.11 17.82
N GLN A 5 -11.08 -6.00 19.03
CA GLN A 5 -11.63 -5.18 20.11
C GLN A 5 -11.28 -3.68 20.00
N LEU A 6 -10.32 -3.29 19.13
CA LEU A 6 -9.84 -1.90 19.01
C LEU A 6 -10.43 -1.10 17.83
N GLY A 7 -11.26 -1.74 16.98
CA GLY A 7 -11.75 -1.15 15.73
C GLY A 7 -10.63 -0.88 14.72
N ALA A 8 -10.92 -0.18 13.61
CA ALA A 8 -9.96 0.08 12.52
C ALA A 8 -8.85 1.14 12.85
N ARG A 9 -8.86 1.74 14.06
CA ARG A 9 -7.91 2.80 14.45
C ARG A 9 -6.44 2.36 14.46
N PRO A 10 -6.07 1.16 14.95
CA PRO A 10 -4.72 0.64 14.83
C PRO A 10 -4.28 0.50 13.36
N LEU A 11 -5.22 0.18 12.47
CA LEU A 11 -4.97 -0.03 11.04
C LEU A 11 -4.48 1.24 10.36
N ARG A 12 -5.10 2.40 10.65
CA ARG A 12 -4.70 3.68 10.05
C ARG A 12 -3.23 4.02 10.35
N ARG A 13 -2.79 3.81 11.60
CA ARG A 13 -1.40 4.09 11.99
C ARG A 13 -0.42 3.10 11.36
N ALA A 14 -0.84 1.85 11.18
CA ALA A 14 -0.06 0.85 10.47
C ALA A 14 0.08 1.19 8.98
N ILE A 15 -1.02 1.56 8.30
CA ILE A 15 -0.99 2.02 6.91
C ILE A 15 -0.08 3.24 6.77
N GLN A 16 -0.21 4.24 7.64
CA GLN A 16 0.63 5.43 7.56
C GLN A 16 2.12 5.09 7.67
N ARG A 17 2.51 4.28 8.67
CA ARG A 17 3.91 3.95 8.93
C ARG A 17 4.53 2.98 7.94
N LEU A 18 3.78 1.98 7.52
CA LEU A 18 4.28 0.89 6.68
C LEU A 18 4.14 1.21 5.20
N LEU A 19 3.13 2.00 4.81
CA LEU A 19 2.83 2.31 3.42
C LEU A 19 3.06 3.78 3.07
N GLU A 20 2.42 4.72 3.76
CA GLU A 20 2.46 6.15 3.36
C GLU A 20 3.84 6.78 3.57
N ASP A 21 4.50 6.52 4.70
CA ASP A 21 5.82 7.09 5.01
C ASP A 21 6.88 6.61 3.99
N PRO A 22 7.07 5.29 3.74
CA PRO A 22 8.05 4.82 2.76
C PRO A 22 7.72 5.23 1.32
N LEU A 23 6.44 5.24 0.94
CA LEU A 23 6.02 5.69 -0.39
C LEU A 23 6.36 7.18 -0.59
N SER A 24 6.16 8.01 0.43
CA SER A 24 6.49 9.43 0.38
C SER A 24 7.98 9.66 0.13
N GLU A 25 8.85 8.90 0.82
CA GLU A 25 10.29 8.95 0.59
C GLU A 25 10.65 8.58 -0.85
N LYS A 26 10.10 7.48 -1.37
CA LYS A 26 10.34 7.02 -2.75
C LYS A 26 9.89 8.03 -3.81
N VAL A 27 8.75 8.71 -3.57
CA VAL A 27 8.29 9.81 -4.43
C VAL A 27 9.24 11.01 -4.36
N LEU A 28 9.72 11.38 -3.16
CA LEU A 28 10.71 12.46 -2.99
C LEU A 28 12.03 12.15 -3.71
N PHE A 29 12.46 10.88 -3.71
CA PHE A 29 13.63 10.42 -4.46
C PHE A 29 13.38 10.25 -5.97
N LYS A 30 12.17 10.54 -6.46
CA LYS A 30 11.75 10.40 -7.86
C LYS A 30 11.82 8.96 -8.38
N GLU A 31 11.69 7.96 -7.51
CA GLU A 31 11.55 6.55 -7.92
C GLU A 31 10.22 6.32 -8.65
N PHE A 32 9.17 7.07 -8.27
CA PHE A 32 7.85 7.04 -8.91
C PHE A 32 7.45 8.43 -9.38
N SER A 33 6.84 8.50 -10.57
CA SER A 33 6.35 9.74 -11.18
C SER A 33 4.85 9.90 -10.98
N ALA A 34 4.35 11.13 -11.10
CA ALA A 34 2.92 11.40 -11.05
C ALA A 34 2.16 10.59 -12.11
N GLY A 35 1.07 9.95 -11.71
CA GLY A 35 0.29 9.07 -12.58
C GLY A 35 0.77 7.61 -12.64
N SER A 36 1.84 7.26 -11.90
CA SER A 36 2.26 5.86 -11.77
C SER A 36 1.22 5.04 -10.98
N THR A 37 0.99 3.81 -11.44
CA THR A 37 0.32 2.79 -10.64
C THR A 37 1.37 1.92 -9.98
N ILE A 38 1.26 1.75 -8.66
CA ILE A 38 2.22 1.02 -7.85
C ILE A 38 1.50 -0.18 -7.25
N LEU A 39 2.00 -1.37 -7.53
CA LEU A 39 1.59 -2.59 -6.87
C LEU A 39 2.39 -2.72 -5.57
N VAL A 40 1.70 -2.96 -4.46
CA VAL A 40 2.32 -3.13 -3.15
C VAL A 40 2.04 -4.53 -2.64
N THR A 41 3.09 -5.26 -2.29
CA THR A 41 3.02 -6.62 -1.74
C THR A 41 3.85 -6.72 -0.47
N VAL A 42 3.71 -7.82 0.27
CA VAL A 42 4.67 -8.16 1.33
C VAL A 42 6.02 -8.43 0.67
N ASP A 43 7.09 -7.94 1.28
CA ASP A 43 8.45 -8.19 0.80
C ASP A 43 8.77 -9.70 0.95
N PRO A 44 9.22 -10.37 -0.11
CA PRO A 44 9.54 -11.79 -0.06
C PRO A 44 10.71 -12.13 0.86
N ASP A 45 11.62 -11.17 1.08
CA ASP A 45 12.82 -11.31 1.92
C ASP A 45 12.60 -10.74 3.33
N ASP A 46 11.61 -9.85 3.51
CA ASP A 46 11.20 -9.29 4.80
C ASP A 46 9.68 -9.43 5.04
N PRO A 47 9.22 -10.42 5.84
CA PRO A 47 7.80 -10.62 6.12
C PRO A 47 7.09 -9.45 6.82
N GLU A 48 7.83 -8.52 7.41
CA GLU A 48 7.27 -7.30 8.03
C GLU A 48 7.36 -6.08 7.08
N GLY A 49 8.12 -6.20 5.99
CA GLY A 49 8.35 -5.18 4.98
C GLY A 49 7.33 -5.20 3.84
N LEU A 50 7.27 -4.09 3.10
CA LEU A 50 6.47 -3.95 1.88
C LEU A 50 7.38 -3.71 0.67
N ALA A 51 7.11 -4.44 -0.41
CA ALA A 51 7.71 -4.21 -1.73
C ALA A 51 6.82 -3.29 -2.57
N PHE A 52 7.44 -2.44 -3.39
CA PHE A 52 6.75 -1.44 -4.22
C PHE A 52 7.21 -1.57 -5.67
N ASP A 53 6.33 -2.08 -6.53
CA ASP A 53 6.63 -2.33 -7.93
C ASP A 53 5.79 -1.42 -8.84
N PRO A 54 6.41 -0.67 -9.78
CA PRO A 54 5.64 0.07 -10.77
C PRO A 54 5.00 -0.90 -11.75
N ILE A 55 3.71 -0.72 -12.01
CA ILE A 55 2.97 -1.50 -13.00
C ILE A 55 2.34 -0.59 -14.05
N GLU A 56 2.13 -1.13 -15.24
CA GLU A 56 1.26 -0.48 -16.21
C GLU A 56 -0.17 -0.49 -15.67
N THR A 57 -0.79 0.69 -15.61
CA THR A 57 -2.18 0.83 -15.15
C THR A 57 -3.10 0.08 -16.11
N PRO A 58 -3.81 -0.96 -15.68
CA PRO A 58 -4.84 -1.56 -16.52
C PRO A 58 -6.02 -0.58 -16.68
N ASP A 59 -6.63 -0.52 -17.87
CA ASP A 59 -7.78 0.34 -18.19
C ASP A 59 -8.98 0.17 -17.23
N LYS A 60 -9.04 -0.98 -16.53
CA LYS A 60 -10.00 -1.25 -15.47
C LYS A 60 -9.24 -1.44 -14.15
N PRO A 61 -9.63 -0.74 -13.06
CA PRO A 61 -8.98 -0.92 -11.76
C PRO A 61 -9.04 -2.39 -11.32
N LEU A 62 -7.91 -2.91 -10.83
CA LEU A 62 -7.74 -4.31 -10.41
C LEU A 62 -8.58 -4.70 -9.18
N VAL A 63 -9.19 -3.72 -8.50
CA VAL A 63 -9.97 -3.93 -7.29
C VAL A 63 -11.44 -3.73 -7.63
N ASP A 64 -12.20 -4.83 -7.65
CA ASP A 64 -13.65 -4.74 -7.51
C ASP A 64 -13.89 -4.35 -6.06
N PHE A 65 -14.31 -3.10 -5.82
CA PHE A 65 -14.76 -2.70 -4.49
C PHE A 65 -15.96 -3.58 -4.17
N ALA A 66 -15.74 -4.64 -3.39
CA ALA A 66 -16.83 -5.47 -2.92
C ALA A 66 -17.82 -4.53 -2.23
N GLU A 67 -19.02 -4.41 -2.81
CA GLU A 67 -20.13 -3.71 -2.19
C GLU A 67 -20.35 -4.37 -0.83
N ASN A 68 -19.98 -3.64 0.22
CA ASN A 68 -20.19 -4.08 1.59
C ASN A 68 -21.70 -4.17 1.81
N GLN A 69 -22.26 -5.38 1.75
CA GLN A 69 -23.59 -5.72 2.24
C GLN A 69 -23.54 -6.06 3.73
#